data_AF-A0A9P9SP53-F1
#
_entry.id   AF-A0A9P9SP53-F1
#
_cell.length_a   1.000
_cell.length_b   1.000
_cell.length_c   1.000
_cell.angle_alpha   90.00
_cell.angle_beta   90.00
_cell.angle_gamma   90.00
#
_symmetry.space_group_name_H-M   'P 1'
#
loop_
_entity.id
_entity.type
_entity.pdbx_description
1 polymer ?
#
loop_
_entity_poly.entity_id
_entity_poly.type
_entity_poly.pdbx_seq_one_letter_code
_entity_poly.pdbx_strand_id
1 'polypeptide(L)'
;MIHEDFVHPQPEQCLSLTTGFNVASRIFWASLLPLHSPGSPGRNEQYCNCVRSKKPDLQFKHLQERLHDLNYMLDGLPPELRQWAAKRDEEELDDLDDQQRRILHSQYESMRANIHVSHLWLQSIVADQIDALRDREPSSSQVDPVDSTARDRWPEREDTCCQLLHILHGIPEIYLEPNGHHLTYKVRDVAVTLLACPFDSQHDVARRALGYLREFTDILSRLDGSETINTLSLQSWVDTGRKNGKIG
;
A
#
# COMPACT_ATOMS: atom_id res chain seq x y z
N MET A 1 -19.48 -4.46 21.50
CA MET A 1 -19.32 -3.96 22.88
C MET A 1 -17.88 -4.27 23.27
N ILE A 2 -17.05 -3.26 23.55
CA ILE A 2 -15.68 -3.50 24.02
C ILE A 2 -15.79 -3.78 25.52
N HIS A 3 -15.46 -5.00 25.95
CA HIS A 3 -15.41 -5.35 27.35
C HIS A 3 -14.04 -4.91 27.89
N GLU A 4 -14.01 -4.03 28.90
CA GLU A 4 -12.76 -3.46 29.44
C GLU A 4 -11.79 -4.53 29.97
N ASP A 5 -12.32 -5.70 30.38
CA ASP A 5 -11.54 -6.76 31.04
C ASP A 5 -11.50 -8.09 30.27
N PHE A 6 -12.07 -8.16 29.06
CA PHE A 6 -12.19 -9.42 28.33
C PHE A 6 -11.93 -9.25 26.83
N VAL A 7 -10.81 -9.80 26.37
CA VAL A 7 -10.55 -9.98 24.94
C VAL A 7 -11.23 -11.26 24.50
N HIS A 8 -12.30 -11.15 23.71
CA HIS A 8 -12.92 -12.33 23.12
C HIS A 8 -11.90 -13.05 22.23
N PRO A 9 -11.74 -14.38 22.39
CA PRO A 9 -10.92 -15.14 21.48
C PRO A 9 -11.50 -15.02 20.07
N GLN A 10 -10.60 -14.98 19.10
CA GLN A 10 -10.99 -14.98 17.70
C GLN A 10 -11.78 -16.26 17.37
N PRO A 11 -12.96 -16.16 16.72
CA PRO A 11 -13.68 -17.34 16.26
C PRO A 11 -12.81 -18.20 15.35
N GLU A 12 -12.78 -19.50 15.56
CA GLU A 12 -11.94 -20.45 14.78
C GLU A 12 -12.27 -20.44 13.28
N GLN A 13 -13.50 -20.04 12.93
CA GLN A 13 -14.01 -19.92 11.56
C GLN A 13 -13.59 -18.61 10.85
N CYS A 14 -12.89 -17.69 11.54
CA CYS A 14 -12.57 -16.36 11.01
C CYS A 14 -11.06 -16.11 10.94
N LEU A 15 -10.59 -15.61 9.79
CA LEU A 15 -9.19 -15.23 9.59
C LEU A 15 -8.71 -14.23 10.65
N SER A 16 -7.53 -14.48 11.19
CA SER A 16 -6.95 -13.58 12.19
C SER A 16 -6.74 -12.16 11.74
N LEU A 17 -7.18 -11.18 12.55
CA LEU A 17 -6.81 -9.77 12.32
C LEU A 17 -5.28 -9.61 12.39
N THR A 18 -4.61 -10.44 13.22
CA THR A 18 -3.15 -10.54 13.26
C THR A 18 -2.57 -11.00 11.92
N THR A 19 -3.29 -11.77 11.12
CA THR A 19 -2.86 -12.13 9.76
C THR A 19 -2.72 -10.89 8.89
N GLY A 20 -3.68 -9.97 8.91
CA GLY A 20 -3.60 -8.71 8.16
C GLY A 20 -2.41 -7.86 8.59
N PHE A 21 -2.18 -7.75 9.91
CA PHE A 21 -1.00 -7.07 10.45
C PHE A 21 0.32 -7.70 10.01
N ASN A 22 0.41 -9.04 10.04
CA ASN A 22 1.60 -9.78 9.62
C ASN A 22 1.88 -9.59 8.13
N VAL A 23 0.85 -9.62 7.29
CA VAL A 23 0.96 -9.35 5.85
C VAL A 23 1.49 -7.93 5.62
N ALA A 24 0.86 -6.92 6.23
CA ALA A 24 1.30 -5.53 6.12
C ALA A 24 2.78 -5.37 6.54
N SER A 25 3.15 -5.95 7.68
CA SER A 25 4.53 -5.91 8.18
C SER A 25 5.53 -6.58 7.21
N ARG A 26 5.15 -7.70 6.60
CA ARG A 26 5.97 -8.39 5.59
C ARG A 26 6.15 -7.55 4.33
N ILE A 27 5.12 -6.82 3.89
CA ILE A 27 5.22 -5.89 2.74
C ILE A 27 6.30 -4.85 3.00
N PHE A 28 6.29 -4.21 4.18
CA PHE A 28 7.34 -3.27 4.58
C PHE A 28 8.71 -3.93 4.69
N TRP A 29 8.78 -5.18 5.14
CA TRP A 29 10.05 -5.90 5.19
C TRP A 29 10.62 -6.20 3.80
N ALA A 30 9.78 -6.66 2.86
CA ALA A 30 10.15 -6.93 1.47
C ALA A 30 10.62 -5.65 0.74
N SER A 31 10.07 -4.49 1.12
CA SER A 31 10.52 -3.18 0.64
C SER A 31 11.78 -2.65 1.33
N LEU A 32 12.41 -3.43 2.21
CA LEU A 32 13.72 -3.10 2.76
C LEU A 32 14.76 -4.16 2.38
N LEU A 33 14.35 -5.43 2.36
CA LEU A 33 15.21 -6.60 2.21
C LEU A 33 14.53 -7.69 1.35
N PRO A 34 15.28 -8.38 0.46
CA PRO A 34 14.78 -9.54 -0.27
C PRO A 34 14.32 -10.65 0.67
N LEU A 35 13.21 -11.30 0.32
CA LEU A 35 12.61 -12.41 1.06
C LEU A 35 13.39 -13.72 0.85
N HIS A 36 14.10 -13.86 -0.27
CA HIS A 36 14.83 -15.07 -0.66
C HIS A 36 16.32 -14.80 -0.88
N SER A 37 17.01 -14.35 0.17
CA SER A 37 18.48 -14.42 0.21
C SER A 37 18.90 -15.66 1.02
N PRO A 38 19.07 -16.85 0.39
CA PRO A 38 19.55 -18.03 1.07
C PRO A 38 21.03 -17.85 1.41
N GLY A 39 21.30 -17.46 2.64
CA GLY A 39 22.66 -17.32 3.13
C GLY A 39 22.67 -16.39 4.33
N SER A 40 22.88 -16.98 5.51
CA SER A 40 23.29 -16.19 6.67
C SER A 40 24.50 -15.35 6.25
N PRO A 41 24.40 -14.02 6.25
CA PRO A 41 25.50 -13.20 5.81
C PRO A 41 26.60 -13.25 6.87
N GLY A 42 27.76 -13.74 6.49
CA GLY A 42 28.98 -13.41 7.20
C GLY A 42 29.12 -11.88 7.26
N ARG A 43 29.02 -11.33 8.47
CA ARG A 43 29.62 -10.07 8.94
C ARG A 43 29.33 -8.80 8.11
N ASN A 44 28.25 -8.11 8.50
CA ASN A 44 28.07 -6.64 8.60
C ASN A 44 28.24 -5.69 7.40
N GLU A 45 28.86 -6.06 6.28
CA GLU A 45 29.13 -5.09 5.19
C GLU A 45 28.08 -5.07 4.07
N GLN A 46 27.32 -6.15 3.90
CA GLN A 46 26.40 -6.31 2.76
C GLN A 46 25.04 -5.62 2.94
N TYR A 47 24.68 -5.08 4.11
CA TYR A 47 23.35 -4.49 4.38
C TYR A 47 23.34 -2.99 4.58
N CYS A 48 24.50 -2.34 4.72
CA CYS A 48 24.50 -0.89 4.83
C CYS A 48 24.22 -0.25 3.48
N ASN A 49 23.17 0.57 3.41
CA ASN A 49 22.92 1.46 2.27
C ASN A 49 24.18 2.27 1.91
N CYS A 50 24.99 2.66 2.91
CA CYS A 50 26.24 3.38 2.73
C CYS A 50 27.33 2.63 1.94
N VAL A 51 27.36 1.29 1.99
CA VAL A 51 28.33 0.45 1.26
C VAL A 51 27.77 0.08 -0.12
N ARG A 52 26.45 -0.17 -0.22
CA ARG A 52 25.77 -0.49 -1.48
C ARG A 52 25.75 0.69 -2.45
N SER A 53 25.58 1.92 -1.97
CA SER A 53 25.65 3.14 -2.80
C SER A 53 27.00 3.37 -3.48
N LYS A 54 28.05 2.62 -3.12
CA LYS A 54 29.37 2.66 -3.76
C LYS A 54 29.53 1.66 -4.90
N LYS A 55 28.54 0.78 -5.13
CA LYS A 55 28.56 -0.27 -6.17
C LYS A 55 27.19 -0.30 -6.89
N PRO A 56 27.00 0.51 -7.95
CA PRO A 56 25.70 0.70 -8.60
C PRO A 56 25.09 -0.61 -9.11
N ASP A 57 25.89 -1.51 -9.70
CA ASP A 57 25.41 -2.82 -10.20
C ASP A 57 24.77 -3.69 -9.12
N LEU A 58 25.40 -3.77 -7.94
CA LEU A 58 24.90 -4.56 -6.82
C LEU A 58 23.63 -3.94 -6.23
N GLN A 59 23.57 -2.60 -6.20
CA GLN A 59 22.39 -1.89 -5.74
C GLN A 59 21.22 -2.07 -6.72
N PHE A 60 21.48 -2.00 -8.02
CA PHE A 60 20.48 -2.22 -9.07
C PHE A 60 19.91 -3.64 -8.98
N LYS A 61 20.76 -4.67 -8.93
CA LYS A 61 20.32 -6.07 -8.77
C LYS A 61 19.49 -6.27 -7.50
N HIS A 62 19.93 -5.69 -6.38
CA HIS A 62 19.21 -5.78 -5.11
C HIS A 62 17.80 -5.17 -5.17
N LEU A 63 17.64 -4.01 -5.83
CA LEU A 63 16.33 -3.40 -5.99
C LEU A 63 15.43 -4.21 -6.94
N GLN A 64 16.00 -4.82 -7.99
CA GLN A 64 15.26 -5.73 -8.86
C GLN A 64 14.75 -6.97 -8.12
N GLU A 65 15.58 -7.59 -7.26
CA GLU A 65 15.17 -8.71 -6.42
C GLU A 65 14.02 -8.32 -5.48
N ARG A 66 14.10 -7.15 -4.86
CA ARG A 66 13.02 -6.63 -4.00
C ARG A 66 11.74 -6.33 -4.76
N LEU A 67 11.83 -5.72 -5.94
CA LEU A 67 10.66 -5.45 -6.77
C LEU A 67 10.01 -6.76 -7.23
N HIS A 68 10.82 -7.75 -7.58
CA HIS A 68 10.33 -9.10 -7.89
C HIS A 68 9.58 -9.72 -6.70
N ASP A 69 10.18 -9.72 -5.51
CA ASP A 69 9.54 -10.25 -4.31
C ASP A 69 8.23 -9.52 -4.01
N LEU A 70 8.21 -8.18 -4.13
CA LEU A 70 6.99 -7.38 -3.98
C LEU A 70 5.93 -7.82 -4.99
N ASN A 71 6.26 -8.00 -6.27
CA ASN A 71 5.27 -8.33 -7.31
C ASN A 71 4.46 -9.61 -7.05
N TYR A 72 5.03 -10.59 -6.35
CA TYR A 72 4.40 -11.90 -6.18
C TYR A 72 4.04 -12.23 -4.72
N MET A 73 4.41 -11.38 -3.74
CA MET A 73 4.22 -11.73 -2.33
C MET A 73 2.76 -11.83 -1.87
N LEU A 74 1.82 -11.29 -2.64
CA LEU A 74 0.39 -11.32 -2.31
C LEU A 74 -0.39 -12.46 -2.98
N ASP A 75 0.25 -13.27 -3.83
CA ASP A 75 -0.41 -14.38 -4.55
C ASP A 75 -1.00 -15.43 -3.58
N GLY A 76 -0.35 -15.61 -2.43
CA GLY A 76 -0.76 -16.55 -1.38
C GLY A 76 -1.74 -15.99 -0.36
N LEU A 77 -2.33 -14.80 -0.57
CA LEU A 77 -3.22 -14.21 0.43
C LEU A 77 -4.48 -15.05 0.66
N PRO A 78 -4.95 -15.11 1.92
CA PRO A 78 -6.24 -15.71 2.24
C PRO A 78 -7.36 -14.94 1.53
N PRO A 79 -8.46 -15.60 1.12
CA PRO A 79 -9.51 -15.01 0.29
C PRO A 79 -10.05 -13.67 0.79
N GLU A 80 -10.17 -13.49 2.10
CA GLU A 80 -10.70 -12.29 2.76
C GLU A 80 -9.82 -11.06 2.52
N LEU A 81 -8.51 -11.26 2.35
CA LEU A 81 -7.52 -10.21 2.15
C LEU A 81 -7.09 -10.05 0.69
N ARG A 82 -7.57 -10.88 -0.24
CA ARG A 82 -7.27 -10.71 -1.67
C ARG A 82 -7.85 -9.41 -2.21
N GLN A 83 -7.25 -8.89 -3.29
CA GLN A 83 -7.68 -7.63 -3.91
C GLN A 83 -9.16 -7.68 -4.33
N TRP A 84 -9.61 -8.84 -4.80
CA TRP A 84 -11.01 -9.17 -5.04
C TRP A 84 -11.40 -10.32 -4.11
N ALA A 85 -11.84 -10.01 -2.90
CA ALA A 85 -12.46 -11.05 -2.09
C ALA A 85 -13.78 -11.45 -2.74
N ALA A 86 -13.96 -12.74 -3.01
CA ALA A 86 -15.27 -13.26 -3.29
C ALA A 86 -16.17 -12.93 -2.09
N LYS A 87 -17.43 -12.54 -2.35
CA LYS A 87 -18.43 -12.50 -1.29
C LYS A 87 -18.40 -13.88 -0.64
N ARG A 88 -18.07 -13.95 0.65
CA ARG A 88 -18.13 -15.22 1.38
C ARG A 88 -19.53 -15.80 1.18
N ASP A 89 -19.60 -17.11 0.96
CA ASP A 89 -20.86 -17.81 1.00
C ASP A 89 -21.47 -17.53 2.38
N GLU A 90 -22.66 -16.91 2.40
CA GLU A 90 -23.32 -16.44 3.62
C GLU A 90 -23.54 -17.59 4.64
N GLU A 91 -23.45 -18.84 4.17
CA GLU A 91 -23.54 -20.09 4.92
C GLU A 91 -22.37 -20.33 5.91
N GLU A 92 -21.17 -19.78 5.69
CA GLU A 92 -20.00 -19.97 6.59
C GLU A 92 -20.02 -19.07 7.85
N LEU A 93 -21.00 -18.17 7.97
CA LEU A 93 -21.10 -17.17 9.06
C LEU A 93 -22.41 -17.26 9.84
N ASP A 94 -23.08 -18.41 9.78
CA ASP A 94 -24.41 -18.63 10.36
C ASP A 94 -24.40 -18.55 11.91
N ASP A 95 -23.25 -18.81 12.53
CA ASP A 95 -23.04 -18.72 13.98
C ASP A 95 -22.79 -17.28 14.49
N LEU A 96 -22.52 -16.31 13.61
CA LEU A 96 -22.24 -14.93 14.01
C LEU A 96 -23.51 -14.09 14.02
N ASP A 97 -23.62 -13.20 15.01
CA ASP A 97 -24.68 -12.19 14.99
C ASP A 97 -24.47 -11.19 13.82
N ASP A 98 -25.55 -10.57 13.35
CA ASP A 98 -25.49 -9.63 12.22
C ASP A 98 -24.57 -8.44 12.47
N GLN A 99 -24.39 -8.03 13.72
CA GLN A 99 -23.52 -6.93 14.09
C GLN A 99 -22.04 -7.33 14.01
N GLN A 100 -21.68 -8.52 14.48
CA GLN A 100 -20.35 -9.11 14.38
C GLN A 100 -19.96 -9.30 12.93
N ARG A 101 -20.88 -9.78 12.08
CA ARG A 101 -20.64 -9.93 10.64
C ARG A 101 -20.30 -8.59 9.97
N ARG A 102 -21.06 -7.53 10.28
CA ARG A 102 -20.79 -6.18 9.77
C ARG A 102 -19.47 -5.61 10.27
N ILE A 103 -19.16 -5.79 11.56
CA ILE A 103 -17.88 -5.34 12.15
C ILE A 103 -16.73 -6.06 11.46
N LEU A 104 -16.79 -7.38 11.35
CA LEU A 104 -15.73 -8.18 10.75
C LEU A 104 -15.50 -7.83 9.27
N HIS A 105 -16.58 -7.65 8.51
CA HIS A 105 -16.51 -7.17 7.13
C HIS A 105 -15.78 -5.81 7.05
N SER A 106 -16.16 -4.85 7.89
CA SER A 106 -15.51 -3.54 7.97
C SER A 106 -14.00 -3.64 8.26
N GLN A 107 -13.62 -4.53 9.18
CA GLN A 107 -12.20 -4.77 9.51
C GLN A 107 -11.44 -5.37 8.32
N TYR A 108 -12.01 -6.36 7.62
CA TYR A 108 -11.36 -6.95 6.45
C TYR A 108 -11.21 -5.96 5.29
N GLU A 109 -12.24 -5.15 5.00
CA GLU A 109 -12.16 -4.13 3.96
C GLU A 109 -11.10 -3.07 4.29
N SER A 110 -11.05 -2.61 5.54
CA SER A 110 -10.03 -1.65 5.98
C SER A 110 -8.60 -2.22 5.90
N MET A 111 -8.42 -3.49 6.31
CA MET A 111 -7.13 -4.17 6.18
C MET A 111 -6.74 -4.41 4.72
N ARG A 112 -7.70 -4.77 3.86
CA ARG A 112 -7.47 -4.94 2.42
C ARG A 112 -6.98 -3.65 1.80
N ALA A 113 -7.66 -2.53 2.07
CA ALA A 113 -7.21 -1.22 1.62
C ALA A 113 -5.77 -0.93 2.06
N ASN A 114 -5.44 -1.15 3.34
CA ASN A 114 -4.08 -0.93 3.84
C ASN A 114 -3.04 -1.80 3.13
N ILE A 115 -3.31 -3.11 3.00
CA ILE A 115 -2.40 -4.11 2.43
C ILE A 115 -2.09 -3.75 0.98
N HIS A 116 -3.12 -3.63 0.14
CA HIS A 116 -2.93 -3.47 -1.31
C HIS A 116 -2.40 -2.08 -1.65
N VAL A 117 -2.85 -1.02 -0.97
CA VAL A 117 -2.31 0.32 -1.22
C VAL A 117 -0.86 0.45 -0.75
N SER A 118 -0.50 -0.15 0.39
CA SER A 118 0.90 -0.17 0.84
C SER A 118 1.80 -0.95 -0.11
N HIS A 119 1.29 -2.06 -0.65
CA HIS A 119 2.00 -2.92 -1.59
C HIS A 119 2.30 -2.17 -2.90
N LEU A 120 1.29 -1.58 -3.54
CA LEU A 120 1.47 -0.76 -4.75
C LEU A 120 2.38 0.46 -4.52
N TRP A 121 2.20 1.16 -3.39
CA TRP A 121 3.04 2.30 -3.04
C TRP A 121 4.52 1.92 -2.89
N LEU A 122 4.80 0.80 -2.23
CA LEU A 122 6.18 0.34 -2.07
C LEU A 122 6.76 -0.19 -3.39
N GLN A 123 5.98 -0.85 -4.24
CA GLN A 123 6.40 -1.19 -5.61
C GLN A 123 6.81 0.07 -6.38
N SER A 124 6.00 1.12 -6.34
CA SER A 124 6.29 2.41 -6.97
C SER A 124 7.60 3.01 -6.46
N ILE A 125 7.82 3.02 -5.14
CA ILE A 125 9.07 3.54 -4.54
C ILE A 125 10.29 2.75 -5.02
N VAL A 126 10.21 1.42 -5.05
CA VAL A 126 11.34 0.60 -5.50
C VAL A 126 11.60 0.81 -6.99
N ALA A 127 10.56 0.89 -7.81
CA ALA A 127 10.67 1.19 -9.24
C ALA A 127 11.34 2.55 -9.48
N ASP A 128 10.94 3.60 -8.76
CA ASP A 128 11.55 4.93 -8.85
C ASP A 128 13.04 4.92 -8.46
N GLN A 129 13.43 4.10 -7.46
CA GLN A 129 14.83 3.93 -7.08
C GLN A 129 15.66 3.23 -8.17
N ILE A 130 15.08 2.22 -8.83
CA ILE A 130 15.70 1.54 -9.99
C ILE A 130 15.90 2.54 -11.14
N ASP A 131 14.93 3.41 -11.36
CA ASP A 131 14.96 4.42 -12.41
C ASP A 131 16.04 5.45 -12.15
N ALA A 132 16.06 6.02 -10.95
CA ALA A 132 17.07 7.01 -10.54
C ALA A 132 18.51 6.47 -10.56
N LEU A 133 18.73 5.15 -10.37
CA LEU A 133 20.06 4.55 -10.51
C LEU A 133 20.48 4.40 -11.97
N ARG A 134 19.55 4.06 -12.85
CA ARG A 134 19.84 3.90 -14.28
C ARG A 134 20.15 5.24 -14.94
N ASP A 135 19.46 6.30 -14.54
CA ASP A 135 19.69 7.65 -15.07
C ASP A 135 21.06 8.24 -14.66
N ARG A 136 21.72 7.65 -13.65
CA ARG A 136 23.08 8.04 -13.23
C ARG A 136 24.19 7.39 -14.04
N GLU A 137 23.89 6.35 -14.82
CA GLU A 137 24.89 5.71 -15.68
C GLU A 137 25.16 6.60 -16.90
N PRO A 138 26.43 6.94 -17.20
CA PRO A 138 26.78 7.72 -18.37
C PRO A 138 26.53 6.89 -19.63
N SER A 139 25.38 7.11 -20.27
CA SER A 139 25.03 6.52 -21.56
C SER A 139 25.97 7.01 -22.66
N SER A 140 26.60 6.08 -23.38
CA SER A 140 27.50 6.34 -24.53
C SER A 140 26.77 6.60 -25.86
N SER A 141 25.44 6.74 -25.84
CA SER A 141 24.56 6.83 -27.02
C SER A 141 24.13 8.28 -27.30
N GLN A 142 24.06 8.66 -28.59
CA GLN A 142 23.68 10.01 -29.07
C GLN A 142 22.16 10.27 -29.13
N VAL A 143 21.31 9.27 -28.86
CA VAL A 143 19.85 9.45 -28.69
C VAL A 143 19.61 9.86 -27.24
N ASP A 144 18.76 10.87 -27.00
CA ASP A 144 18.43 11.34 -25.64
C ASP A 144 17.93 10.16 -24.79
N PRO A 145 18.81 9.54 -23.97
CA PRO A 145 18.58 8.19 -23.47
C PRO A 145 17.50 8.18 -22.39
N VAL A 146 17.28 9.34 -21.75
CA VAL A 146 16.28 9.57 -20.71
C VAL A 146 14.86 9.46 -21.27
N ASP A 147 14.59 9.95 -22.49
CA ASP A 147 13.24 9.88 -23.08
C ASP A 147 12.89 8.45 -23.50
N SER A 148 13.86 7.68 -24.03
CA SER A 148 13.64 6.27 -24.38
C SER A 148 13.37 5.41 -23.15
N THR A 149 14.19 5.53 -22.09
CA THR A 149 14.02 4.72 -20.87
C THR A 149 12.75 5.06 -20.12
N ALA A 150 12.36 6.34 -20.07
CA ALA A 150 11.10 6.77 -19.47
C ALA A 150 9.89 6.19 -20.21
N ARG A 151 9.94 6.16 -21.55
CA ARG A 151 8.87 5.56 -22.38
C ARG A 151 8.75 4.06 -22.20
N ASP A 152 9.87 3.34 -22.13
CA ASP A 152 9.88 1.88 -21.97
C ASP A 152 9.28 1.43 -20.63
N ARG A 153 9.41 2.25 -19.59
CA ARG A 153 8.93 1.97 -18.23
C ARG A 153 7.53 2.48 -17.94
N TRP A 154 7.02 3.35 -18.80
CA TRP A 154 5.70 3.93 -18.63
C TRP A 154 4.58 2.88 -18.43
N PRO A 155 4.54 1.74 -19.15
CA PRO A 155 3.49 0.75 -18.97
C PRO A 155 3.38 0.23 -17.54
N GLU A 156 4.51 0.00 -16.85
CA GLU A 156 4.52 -0.48 -15.46
C GLU A 156 4.01 0.60 -14.48
N ARG A 157 4.37 1.87 -14.72
CA ARG A 157 3.88 3.01 -13.94
C ARG A 157 2.37 3.22 -14.13
N GLU A 158 1.91 3.14 -15.37
CA GLU A 158 0.50 3.25 -15.73
C GLU A 158 -0.32 2.12 -15.11
N ASP A 159 0.19 0.88 -15.17
CA ASP A 159 -0.44 -0.28 -14.57
C ASP A 159 -0.56 -0.15 -13.04
N THR A 160 0.51 0.29 -12.36
CA THR A 160 0.49 0.55 -10.90
C THR A 160 -0.59 1.58 -10.53
N CYS A 161 -0.71 2.67 -11.30
CA CYS A 161 -1.73 3.69 -11.09
C CYS A 161 -3.15 3.15 -11.34
N CYS A 162 -3.32 2.36 -12.40
CA CYS A 162 -4.59 1.72 -12.75
C CYS A 162 -5.05 0.77 -11.64
N GLN A 163 -4.16 -0.11 -11.17
CA GLN A 163 -4.44 -1.03 -10.06
C GLN A 163 -4.81 -0.28 -8.78
N LEU A 164 -4.13 0.82 -8.48
CA LEU A 164 -4.43 1.64 -7.31
C LEU A 164 -5.83 2.26 -7.40
N LEU A 165 -6.18 2.86 -8.54
CA LEU A 165 -7.53 3.39 -8.78
C LEU A 165 -8.59 2.30 -8.68
N HIS A 166 -8.30 1.10 -9.18
CA HIS A 166 -9.21 -0.04 -9.07
C HIS A 166 -9.49 -0.41 -7.61
N ILE A 167 -8.47 -0.41 -6.74
CA ILE A 167 -8.65 -0.66 -5.30
C ILE A 167 -9.48 0.44 -4.64
N LEU A 168 -9.14 1.70 -4.92
CA LEU A 168 -9.79 2.86 -4.29
C LEU A 168 -11.25 3.01 -4.68
N HIS A 169 -11.61 2.65 -5.91
CA HIS A 169 -13.01 2.60 -6.36
C HIS A 169 -13.73 1.32 -5.96
N GLY A 170 -12.99 0.22 -5.76
CA GLY A 170 -13.54 -1.08 -5.38
C GLY A 170 -13.92 -1.20 -3.90
N ILE A 171 -13.31 -0.39 -3.03
CA ILE A 171 -13.57 -0.39 -1.58
C ILE A 171 -14.39 0.85 -1.21
N PRO A 172 -15.58 0.69 -0.60
CA PRO A 172 -16.38 1.83 -0.12
C PRO A 172 -15.61 2.78 0.79
N GLU A 173 -15.85 4.08 0.64
CA GLU A 173 -15.12 5.15 1.34
C GLU A 173 -15.12 5.01 2.87
N ILE A 174 -16.23 4.54 3.47
CA ILE A 174 -16.35 4.27 4.90
C ILE A 174 -15.31 3.25 5.42
N TYR A 175 -14.80 2.38 4.56
CA TYR A 175 -13.76 1.41 4.90
C TYR A 175 -12.35 1.90 4.55
N LEU A 176 -12.23 2.99 3.78
CA LEU A 176 -10.96 3.68 3.55
C LEU A 176 -10.63 4.66 4.69
N GLU A 177 -11.64 5.32 5.25
CA GLU A 177 -11.52 6.30 6.34
C GLU A 177 -10.67 5.82 7.53
N PRO A 178 -10.76 4.57 8.04
CA PRO A 178 -9.94 4.12 9.17
C PRO A 178 -8.44 4.10 8.89
N ASN A 179 -8.03 4.10 7.62
CA ASN A 179 -6.62 4.26 7.23
C ASN A 179 -6.17 5.73 7.27
N GLY A 180 -7.10 6.69 7.28
CA GLY A 180 -6.81 8.10 7.47
C GLY A 180 -5.67 8.65 6.60
N HIS A 181 -4.87 9.53 7.21
CA HIS A 181 -3.89 10.34 6.49
C HIS A 181 -2.76 9.55 5.83
N HIS A 182 -2.40 8.37 6.36
CA HIS A 182 -1.36 7.54 5.72
C HIS A 182 -1.82 6.99 4.37
N LEU A 183 -3.12 6.76 4.19
CA LEU A 183 -3.66 6.35 2.89
C LEU A 183 -3.51 7.50 1.88
N THR A 184 -3.90 8.71 2.28
CA THR A 184 -3.75 9.93 1.46
C THR A 184 -2.32 10.12 0.98
N TYR A 185 -1.32 9.98 1.85
CA TYR A 185 0.10 10.10 1.46
C TYR A 185 0.51 9.05 0.43
N LYS A 186 0.17 7.78 0.65
CA LYS A 186 0.51 6.68 -0.26
C LYS A 186 -0.11 6.89 -1.64
N VAL A 187 -1.39 7.28 -1.68
CA VAL A 187 -2.11 7.54 -2.94
C VAL A 187 -1.48 8.72 -3.68
N ARG A 188 -1.17 9.81 -2.96
CA ARG A 188 -0.51 10.99 -3.54
C ARG A 188 0.86 10.65 -4.12
N ASP A 189 1.68 9.91 -3.38
CA ASP A 189 3.02 9.52 -3.83
C ASP A 189 2.99 8.72 -5.14
N VAL A 190 2.07 7.76 -5.25
CA VAL A 190 1.88 6.99 -6.49
C VAL A 190 1.36 7.89 -7.61
N ALA A 191 0.36 8.74 -7.34
CA ALA A 191 -0.24 9.61 -8.35
C ALA A 191 0.77 10.61 -8.95
N VAL A 192 1.70 11.12 -8.14
CA VAL A 192 2.76 12.05 -8.58
C VAL A 192 3.64 11.45 -9.67
N THR A 193 3.80 10.12 -9.72
CA THR A 193 4.61 9.46 -10.75
C THR A 193 4.07 9.69 -12.17
N LEU A 194 2.77 9.96 -12.32
CA LEU A 194 2.15 10.26 -13.61
C LEU A 194 2.57 11.63 -14.18
N LEU A 195 3.08 12.53 -13.34
CA LEU A 195 3.59 13.83 -13.77
C LEU A 195 4.88 13.71 -14.59
N ALA A 196 5.58 12.58 -14.47
CA ALA A 196 6.77 12.26 -15.25
C ALA A 196 6.46 11.63 -16.62
N CYS A 197 5.24 11.78 -17.13
CA CYS A 197 4.84 11.24 -18.43
C CYS A 197 5.73 11.76 -19.57
N PRO A 198 6.43 10.88 -20.32
CA PRO A 198 7.38 11.29 -21.36
C PRO A 198 6.72 11.55 -22.72
N PHE A 199 5.39 11.45 -22.79
CA PHE A 199 4.64 11.58 -24.03
C PHE A 199 4.05 12.98 -24.17
N ASP A 200 4.01 13.47 -25.42
CA ASP A 200 3.35 14.73 -25.75
C ASP A 200 1.86 14.71 -25.40
N SER A 201 1.30 15.87 -25.09
CA SER A 201 -0.11 16.03 -24.67
C SER A 201 -1.15 15.54 -25.69
N GLN A 202 -0.77 15.43 -26.97
CA GLN A 202 -1.62 14.89 -28.03
C GLN A 202 -1.65 13.36 -28.04
N HIS A 203 -0.64 12.72 -27.45
CA HIS A 203 -0.53 11.28 -27.40
C HIS A 203 -1.57 10.67 -26.44
N ASP A 204 -2.15 9.55 -26.83
CA ASP A 204 -3.21 8.87 -26.08
C ASP A 204 -2.79 8.53 -24.65
N VAL A 205 -1.52 8.16 -24.47
CA VAL A 205 -0.92 7.87 -23.17
C VAL A 205 -0.96 9.09 -22.25
N ALA A 206 -0.56 10.27 -22.73
CA ALA A 206 -0.60 11.49 -21.94
C ALA A 206 -2.04 11.90 -21.58
N ARG A 207 -2.98 11.68 -22.51
CA ARG A 207 -4.42 11.90 -22.26
C ARG A 207 -4.95 10.97 -21.17
N ARG A 208 -4.55 9.69 -21.16
CA ARG A 208 -4.93 8.74 -20.09
C ARG A 208 -4.28 9.09 -18.75
N ALA A 209 -2.99 9.44 -18.75
CA ALA A 209 -2.28 9.92 -17.55
C ALA A 209 -3.01 11.09 -16.88
N LEU A 210 -3.44 12.07 -17.68
CA LEU A 210 -4.25 13.20 -17.21
C LEU A 210 -5.61 12.75 -16.68
N GLY A 211 -6.24 11.75 -17.30
CA GLY A 211 -7.47 11.12 -16.79
C GLY A 211 -7.26 10.51 -15.41
N TYR A 212 -6.24 9.69 -15.22
CA TYR A 212 -5.89 9.10 -13.93
C TYR A 212 -5.58 10.16 -12.87
N LEU A 213 -4.85 11.22 -13.22
CA LEU A 213 -4.57 12.34 -12.30
C LEU A 213 -5.84 13.05 -11.82
N ARG A 214 -6.85 13.20 -12.69
CA ARG A 214 -8.15 13.76 -12.30
C ARG A 214 -8.88 12.84 -11.31
N GLU A 215 -8.89 11.56 -11.58
CA GLU A 215 -9.50 10.55 -10.68
C GLU A 215 -8.80 10.53 -9.32
N PHE A 216 -7.46 10.56 -9.29
CA PHE A 216 -6.72 10.66 -8.04
C PHE A 216 -7.02 11.95 -7.27
N THR A 217 -7.16 13.07 -7.98
CA THR A 217 -7.50 14.36 -7.35
C THR A 217 -8.90 14.31 -6.72
N ASP A 218 -9.88 13.71 -7.40
CA ASP A 218 -11.21 13.50 -6.84
C ASP A 218 -11.15 12.63 -5.58
N ILE A 219 -10.50 11.47 -5.64
CA ILE A 219 -10.36 10.56 -4.49
C ILE A 219 -9.66 11.24 -3.31
N LEU A 220 -8.53 11.92 -3.56
CA LEU A 220 -7.79 12.64 -2.52
C LEU A 220 -8.64 13.73 -1.89
N SER A 221 -9.47 14.44 -2.66
CA SER A 221 -10.36 15.46 -2.11
C SER A 221 -11.42 14.89 -1.15
N ARG A 222 -11.91 13.68 -1.43
CA ARG A 222 -12.86 12.96 -0.55
C ARG A 222 -12.16 12.45 0.72
N LEU A 223 -10.98 11.86 0.56
CA LEU A 223 -10.17 11.39 1.68
C LEU A 223 -9.77 12.53 2.63
N ASP A 224 -9.38 13.70 2.11
CA ASP A 224 -9.07 14.89 2.91
C ASP A 224 -10.33 15.43 3.64
N GLY A 225 -11.51 15.28 3.05
CA GLY A 225 -12.80 15.65 3.68
C GLY A 225 -13.16 14.78 4.90
N SER A 226 -12.76 13.50 4.90
CA SER A 226 -13.04 12.54 5.98
C SER A 226 -12.39 12.90 7.32
N GLU A 227 -11.29 13.68 7.30
CA GLU A 227 -10.60 14.16 8.50
C GLU A 227 -11.47 15.05 9.38
N THR A 228 -12.43 15.75 8.77
CA THR A 228 -13.30 16.67 9.50
C THR A 228 -14.34 15.96 10.38
N ILE A 229 -14.59 14.66 10.15
CA ILE A 229 -15.69 13.92 10.80
C ILE A 229 -15.18 13.08 12.00
N ASN A 230 -13.91 12.65 12.01
CA ASN A 230 -13.41 11.68 13.00
C ASN A 230 -12.64 12.25 14.20
N THR A 231 -12.82 13.54 14.52
CA THR A 231 -12.29 14.13 15.77
C THR A 231 -13.25 13.97 16.96
N LEU A 232 -14.53 13.70 16.71
CA LEU A 232 -15.55 13.48 17.74
C LEU A 232 -15.32 12.17 18.53
N SER A 233 -14.78 11.14 17.88
CA SER A 233 -14.44 9.86 18.51
C SER A 233 -13.20 10.00 19.42
N LEU A 234 -12.20 10.81 19.01
CA LEU A 234 -11.00 11.11 19.80
C LEU A 234 -11.31 11.98 21.04
N GLN A 235 -12.23 12.94 20.93
CA GLN A 235 -12.66 13.76 22.06
C GLN A 235 -13.31 12.90 23.17
N SER A 236 -14.07 11.87 22.80
CA SER A 236 -14.74 10.98 23.75
C SER A 236 -13.77 10.21 24.66
N TRP A 237 -12.59 9.81 24.17
CA TRP A 237 -11.60 9.05 24.96
C TRP A 237 -10.73 9.94 25.85
N VAL A 238 -10.47 11.17 25.41
CA VAL A 238 -9.70 12.16 26.19
C VAL A 238 -10.53 12.71 27.37
N ASP A 239 -11.84 12.83 27.20
CA ASP A 239 -12.73 13.38 28.24
C ASP A 239 -13.18 12.38 29.31
N THR A 240 -13.21 11.06 29.02
CA THR A 240 -13.52 10.04 30.03
C THR A 240 -12.42 9.89 31.08
N GLY A 241 -11.15 10.12 30.72
CA GLY A 241 -10.04 10.11 31.67
C GLY A 241 -10.04 11.27 32.68
N ARG A 242 -10.66 12.41 32.34
CA ARG A 242 -10.73 13.59 33.22
C ARG A 242 -11.88 13.55 34.23
N LYS A 243 -12.94 12.78 33.97
CA LYS A 243 -14.12 12.73 34.84
C LYS A 243 -13.98 11.74 36.01
N ASN A 244 -13.06 10.77 35.93
CA ASN A 244 -12.87 9.75 36.96
C ASN A 244 -11.83 10.13 38.05
N GLY A 245 -11.22 11.32 37.97
CA GLY A 245 -10.21 11.81 38.92
C GLY A 245 -10.74 12.71 40.04
N LYS A 246 -12.05 12.80 40.26
CA LYS A 246 -12.64 13.55 41.39
C LYS A 246 -13.64 12.66 42.14
N ILE A 247 -13.10 11.83 43.01
CA ILE A 247 -13.85 11.32 44.17
C ILE A 247 -13.06 11.83 45.39
N GLY A 248 -13.76 12.57 46.25
CA GLY A 248 -13.21 13.24 47.43
C GLY A 248 -12.82 12.31 48.56
#